data_AF-A0A7S2GSR5-F1
#
_entry.id   AF-A0A7S2GSR5-F1
#
_cell.length_a   1.000
_cell.length_b   1.000
_cell.length_c   1.000
_cell.angle_alpha   90.00
_cell.angle_beta   90.00
_cell.angle_gamma   90.00
#
_symmetry.space_group_name_H-M   'P 1'
#
loop_
_entity.id
_entity.type
_entity.pdbx_description
1 polymer ?
#
loop_
_entity_poly.entity_id
_entity_poly.type
_entity_poly.pdbx_seq_one_letter_code
_entity_poly.pdbx_strand_id
1 'polypeptide(L)'
;SVVFPPAEAAGVGFGDQTAPWGNKWIGKGAQSTGWFHNMPVPFYKSVRVTFQMNPKDQGHVGFWGIVRGSEGLSMSLGHLKLPLESGTVKLDLQRKQADLKPLEFYDLAAVPAGRAGTIFMTSLTVNGTSNYNYMEGCFHFYSPADQAWPGTLLSTGMEDYYDSAFYFNGG
;
A
#
# COMPACT_ATOMS: atom_id res chain seq x y z
N SER A 1 9.30 11.67 -1.02
CA SER A 1 7.95 12.10 -1.46
C SER A 1 7.14 10.84 -1.71
N VAL A 2 5.82 10.89 -1.49
CA VAL A 2 4.91 9.82 -1.87
C VAL A 2 4.31 10.21 -3.22
N VAL A 3 4.54 9.41 -4.24
CA VAL A 3 4.10 9.66 -5.63
C VAL A 3 3.36 8.44 -6.07
N PHE A 4 2.19 8.53 -6.69
CA PHE A 4 1.45 7.38 -7.23
C PHE A 4 0.41 7.79 -8.28
N PRO A 5 0.06 6.92 -9.23
CA PRO A 5 -1.18 7.03 -9.99
C PRO A 5 -2.37 6.79 -9.07
N PRO A 6 -3.46 7.60 -9.14
CA PRO A 6 -4.63 7.42 -8.28
C PRO A 6 -5.25 6.02 -8.37
N ALA A 7 -5.33 5.46 -9.57
CA ALA A 7 -5.87 4.12 -9.76
C ALA A 7 -5.02 3.03 -9.07
N GLU A 8 -3.69 3.11 -9.16
CA GLU A 8 -2.79 2.15 -8.51
C GLU A 8 -2.87 2.23 -6.98
N ALA A 9 -2.89 3.45 -6.42
CA ALA A 9 -3.03 3.61 -4.97
C ALA A 9 -4.40 3.19 -4.44
N ALA A 10 -5.39 3.01 -5.32
CA ALA A 10 -6.69 2.45 -4.99
C ALA A 10 -6.80 0.96 -5.36
N GLY A 11 -5.73 0.28 -5.80
CA GLY A 11 -5.81 -1.14 -6.22
C GLY A 11 -6.62 -1.38 -7.50
N VAL A 12 -6.87 -0.34 -8.31
CA VAL A 12 -7.60 -0.41 -9.60
C VAL A 12 -6.62 -0.47 -10.79
N GLY A 13 -5.32 -0.32 -10.54
CA GLY A 13 -4.28 -0.51 -11.55
C GLY A 13 -4.25 -1.90 -12.21
N PHE A 14 -5.10 -2.83 -11.78
CA PHE A 14 -5.18 -4.23 -12.19
C PHE A 14 -6.16 -4.50 -13.35
N GLY A 15 -6.53 -3.47 -14.12
CA GLY A 15 -7.37 -3.61 -15.31
C GLY A 15 -8.86 -3.84 -15.04
N ASP A 16 -9.26 -4.00 -13.77
CA ASP A 16 -10.65 -4.15 -13.38
C ASP A 16 -11.33 -2.78 -13.21
N GLN A 17 -12.14 -2.41 -14.21
CA GLN A 17 -12.94 -1.19 -14.20
C GLN A 17 -14.37 -1.41 -13.70
N THR A 18 -14.66 -2.52 -13.00
CA THR A 18 -15.98 -2.81 -12.45
C THR A 18 -16.41 -1.78 -11.38
N ALA A 19 -17.60 -2.03 -10.81
CA ALA A 19 -18.43 -1.12 -10.04
C ALA A 19 -17.67 -0.35 -8.93
N PRO A 20 -18.22 0.81 -8.49
CA PRO A 20 -17.67 1.55 -7.36
C PRO A 20 -17.46 0.65 -6.14
N TRP A 21 -16.29 0.77 -5.52
CA TRP A 21 -15.92 0.03 -4.33
C TRP A 21 -15.00 0.88 -3.45
N GLY A 22 -14.88 0.52 -2.18
CA GLY A 22 -13.91 1.18 -1.31
C GLY A 22 -13.86 0.58 0.08
N ASN A 23 -12.81 0.93 0.79
CA ASN A 23 -12.66 0.73 2.22
C ASN A 23 -12.44 2.09 2.90
N LYS A 24 -12.14 2.09 4.21
CA LYS A 24 -11.91 3.35 4.95
C LYS A 24 -10.74 4.19 4.40
N TRP A 25 -9.76 3.57 3.74
CA TRP A 25 -8.53 4.20 3.30
C TRP A 25 -8.52 4.56 1.82
N ILE A 26 -9.05 3.70 0.96
CA ILE A 26 -8.94 3.84 -0.50
C ILE A 26 -10.19 3.33 -1.20
N GLY A 27 -10.44 3.80 -2.42
CA GLY A 27 -11.48 3.25 -3.26
C GLY A 27 -11.73 4.02 -4.55
N LYS A 28 -12.69 3.51 -5.31
CA LYS A 28 -13.19 4.02 -6.59
C LYS A 28 -14.66 4.40 -6.44
N GLY A 29 -14.95 5.69 -6.54
CA GLY A 29 -16.28 6.26 -6.33
C GLY A 29 -17.19 6.30 -7.56
N ALA A 30 -16.66 6.14 -8.78
CA ALA A 30 -17.47 6.10 -10.00
C ALA A 30 -16.93 5.10 -11.02
N GLN A 31 -17.76 4.67 -11.97
CA GLN A 31 -17.44 3.60 -12.92
C GLN A 31 -16.20 3.89 -13.78
N SER A 32 -16.02 5.12 -14.25
CA SER A 32 -14.94 5.49 -15.18
C SER A 32 -13.82 6.30 -14.53
N THR A 33 -14.07 6.95 -13.38
CA THR A 33 -13.14 7.87 -12.71
C THR A 33 -13.43 7.95 -11.20
N GLY A 34 -12.77 8.86 -10.49
CA GLY A 34 -13.11 9.21 -9.12
C GLY A 34 -12.48 8.25 -8.14
N TRP A 35 -11.27 8.60 -7.68
CA TRP A 35 -10.54 7.84 -6.67
C TRP A 35 -10.44 8.65 -5.40
N PHE A 36 -10.48 7.99 -4.26
CA PHE A 36 -10.18 8.63 -2.98
C PHE A 36 -9.06 7.89 -2.26
N HIS A 37 -8.25 8.68 -1.54
CA HIS A 37 -7.20 8.18 -0.66
C HIS A 37 -7.30 8.96 0.65
N ASN A 38 -7.77 8.29 1.68
CA ASN A 38 -7.85 8.78 3.05
C ASN A 38 -6.62 8.35 3.88
N MET A 39 -5.54 7.93 3.21
CA MET A 39 -4.30 7.57 3.88
C MET A 39 -3.76 8.80 4.63
N PRO A 40 -3.46 8.67 5.92
CA PRO A 40 -2.92 9.77 6.70
C PRO A 40 -1.52 10.12 6.23
N VAL A 41 -1.28 11.41 5.94
CA VAL A 41 0.03 11.94 5.55
C VAL A 41 0.46 12.98 6.58
N PRO A 42 1.15 12.58 7.66
CA PRO A 42 1.70 13.54 8.62
C PRO A 42 2.71 14.47 7.96
N PHE A 43 2.65 15.75 8.34
CA PHE A 43 3.63 16.76 7.97
C PHE A 43 3.90 17.66 9.18
N TYR A 44 5.12 18.19 9.27
CA TYR A 44 5.51 19.06 10.39
C TYR A 44 5.49 20.54 10.02
N LYS A 45 6.14 20.93 8.91
CA LYS A 45 6.25 22.33 8.49
C LYS A 45 5.31 22.71 7.35
N SER A 46 5.22 21.83 6.35
CA SER A 46 4.41 22.07 5.16
C SER A 46 4.19 20.78 4.40
N VAL A 47 3.16 20.79 3.55
CA VAL A 47 2.88 19.75 2.56
C VAL A 47 2.81 20.39 1.19
N ARG A 48 3.35 19.72 0.17
CA ARG A 48 3.20 20.07 -1.24
C ARG A 48 2.50 18.92 -1.93
N VAL A 49 1.38 19.20 -2.57
CA VAL A 49 0.65 18.25 -3.40
C VAL A 49 0.80 18.68 -4.85
N THR A 50 1.27 17.76 -5.69
CA THR A 50 1.47 18.00 -7.12
C THR A 50 0.66 16.97 -7.89
N PHE A 51 -0.09 17.45 -8.89
CA PHE A 51 -0.72 16.61 -9.89
C PHE A 51 0.03 16.79 -11.20
N GLN A 52 0.39 15.67 -11.83
CA GLN A 52 1.10 15.66 -13.09
C GLN A 52 0.38 14.71 -14.05
N MET A 53 0.01 15.22 -15.22
CA MET A 53 -0.57 14.41 -16.28
C MET A 53 0.50 13.51 -16.90
N ASN A 54 0.10 12.32 -17.36
CA ASN A 54 1.00 11.49 -18.15
C ASN A 54 1.28 12.20 -19.47
N PRO A 55 2.56 12.43 -19.85
CA PRO A 55 2.89 13.11 -21.10
C PRO A 55 2.32 12.44 -22.36
N LYS A 56 1.92 11.17 -22.27
CA LYS A 56 1.31 10.40 -23.36
C LYS A 56 -0.19 10.65 -23.51
N ASP A 57 -0.86 11.23 -22.51
CA ASP A 57 -2.28 11.53 -22.58
C ASP A 57 -2.48 12.74 -23.50
N GLN A 58 -3.14 12.52 -24.65
CA GLN A 58 -3.45 13.59 -25.61
C GLN A 58 -4.84 14.17 -25.34
N GLY A 59 -4.98 15.50 -25.38
CA GLY A 59 -6.27 16.21 -25.30
C GLY A 59 -6.47 17.05 -24.04
N HIS A 60 -7.69 17.59 -23.87
CA HIS A 60 -8.09 18.34 -22.67
C HIS A 60 -8.36 17.39 -21.50
N VAL A 61 -7.31 17.02 -20.78
CA VAL A 61 -7.42 16.23 -19.55
C VAL A 61 -7.55 17.20 -18.38
N GLY A 62 -8.76 17.36 -17.86
CA GLY A 62 -9.01 18.12 -16.64
C GLY A 62 -8.80 17.25 -15.40
N PHE A 63 -8.28 17.83 -14.33
CA PHE A 63 -8.22 17.18 -13.02
C PHE A 63 -9.09 17.92 -12.02
N TRP A 64 -10.00 17.19 -11.37
CA TRP A 64 -10.76 17.66 -10.22
C TRP A 64 -10.22 16.98 -8.97
N GLY A 65 -9.79 17.78 -7.99
CA GLY A 65 -9.17 17.27 -6.77
C GLY A 65 -9.68 17.97 -5.54
N ILE A 66 -9.80 17.20 -4.46
CA ILE A 66 -10.06 17.70 -3.12
C ILE A 66 -8.90 17.24 -2.25
N VAL A 67 -8.19 18.18 -1.65
CA VAL A 67 -7.18 17.90 -0.62
C VAL A 67 -7.76 18.38 0.70
N ARG A 68 -7.84 17.47 1.68
CA ARG A 68 -8.29 17.77 3.03
C ARG A 68 -7.16 17.51 4.01
N GLY A 69 -6.99 18.42 4.96
CA GLY A 69 -5.99 18.34 6.00
C GLY A 69 -6.38 19.22 7.17
N SER A 70 -5.74 19.01 8.30
CA SER A 70 -5.93 19.78 9.52
C SER A 70 -4.63 19.78 10.31
N GLU A 71 -4.43 20.82 11.12
CA GLU A 71 -3.26 20.97 11.98
C GLU A 71 -3.61 20.54 13.41
N GLY A 72 -2.61 20.07 14.16
CA GLY A 72 -2.76 19.77 15.59
C GLY A 72 -3.66 18.56 15.92
N LEU A 73 -4.11 17.79 14.93
CA LEU A 73 -4.89 16.58 15.18
C LEU A 73 -3.99 15.46 15.68
N SER A 74 -4.36 14.86 16.81
CA SER A 74 -3.80 13.58 17.23
C SER A 74 -4.18 12.48 16.25
N MET A 75 -3.29 11.53 16.04
CA MET A 75 -3.53 10.43 15.12
C MET A 75 -3.17 9.08 15.74
N SER A 76 -3.93 8.05 15.40
CA SER A 76 -3.65 6.66 15.80
C SER A 76 -3.90 5.70 14.64
N LEU A 77 -3.10 4.63 14.58
CA LEU A 77 -3.27 3.50 13.69
C LEU A 77 -3.69 2.30 14.53
N GLY A 78 -5.00 2.03 14.60
CA GLY A 78 -5.53 1.07 15.58
C GLY A 78 -5.21 1.55 17.01
N HIS A 79 -4.50 0.73 17.77
CA HIS A 79 -4.05 1.07 19.13
C HIS A 79 -2.72 1.84 19.18
N LEU A 80 -2.05 2.04 18.04
CA LEU A 80 -0.79 2.76 17.97
C LEU A 80 -1.02 4.26 17.88
N LYS A 81 -0.78 5.00 18.96
CA LYS A 81 -0.71 6.47 18.91
C LYS A 81 0.57 6.90 18.20
N LEU A 82 0.43 7.71 17.15
CA LEU A 82 1.61 8.23 16.43
C LEU A 82 2.24 9.40 17.19
N PRO A 83 3.58 9.43 17.34
CA PRO A 83 4.28 10.51 18.05
C PRO A 83 4.47 11.73 17.15
N LEU A 84 3.36 12.36 16.74
CA LEU A 84 3.39 13.49 15.78
C LEU A 84 4.16 14.71 16.30
N GLU A 85 4.24 14.88 17.62
CA GLU A 85 4.95 15.98 18.27
C GLU A 85 6.46 16.01 17.98
N SER A 86 7.06 14.87 17.61
CA SER A 86 8.48 14.83 17.24
C SER A 86 8.74 15.50 15.88
N GLY A 87 7.71 15.70 15.05
CA GLY A 87 7.85 16.18 13.67
C GLY A 87 8.61 15.24 12.74
N THR A 88 8.94 14.02 13.18
CA THR A 88 9.73 13.04 12.39
C THR A 88 8.90 11.95 11.72
N VAL A 89 7.62 11.84 12.09
CA VAL A 89 6.70 10.86 11.50
C VAL A 89 6.40 11.26 10.05
N LYS A 90 6.54 10.30 9.14
CA LYS A 90 6.25 10.47 7.72
C LYS A 90 5.62 9.20 7.15
N LEU A 91 4.74 9.36 6.17
CA LEU A 91 4.34 8.25 5.31
C LEU A 91 5.48 7.96 4.32
N ASP A 92 5.91 6.71 4.27
CA ASP A 92 6.92 6.22 3.33
C ASP A 92 6.26 5.20 2.39
N LEU A 93 6.43 5.41 1.08
CA LEU A 93 5.94 4.47 0.07
C LEU A 93 7.13 3.73 -0.53
N GLN A 94 7.24 2.45 -0.21
CA GLN A 94 8.23 1.55 -0.80
C GLN A 94 7.58 0.81 -1.96
N ARG A 95 8.08 1.07 -3.18
CA ARG A 95 7.71 0.29 -4.36
C ARG A 95 8.82 -0.66 -4.70
N LYS A 96 8.44 -1.91 -4.92
CA LYS A 96 9.38 -2.93 -5.37
C LYS A 96 8.68 -3.81 -6.40
N GLN A 97 9.45 -4.26 -7.38
CA GLN A 97 9.05 -5.21 -8.41
C GLN A 97 10.17 -6.24 -8.54
N ALA A 98 9.83 -7.52 -8.63
CA ALA A 98 10.79 -8.59 -8.83
C ALA A 98 10.13 -9.79 -9.49
N ASP A 99 10.93 -10.55 -10.23
CA ASP A 99 10.61 -11.91 -10.63
C ASP A 99 11.22 -12.85 -9.60
N LEU A 100 10.41 -13.70 -8.99
CA LEU A 100 10.84 -14.60 -7.91
C LEU A 100 10.96 -16.04 -8.42
N LYS A 101 12.01 -16.74 -8.01
CA LYS A 101 12.14 -18.18 -8.21
C LYS A 101 11.40 -18.94 -7.10
N PRO A 102 11.07 -20.22 -7.31
CA PRO A 102 10.52 -21.05 -6.25
C PRO A 102 11.39 -21.00 -4.99
N LEU A 103 10.74 -20.80 -3.83
CA LEU A 103 11.37 -20.71 -2.50
C LEU A 103 12.26 -19.47 -2.27
N GLU A 104 12.25 -18.49 -3.18
CA GLU A 104 12.96 -17.24 -2.98
C GLU A 104 12.18 -16.31 -2.03
N PHE A 105 12.92 -15.68 -1.10
CA PHE A 105 12.36 -14.68 -0.19
C PHE A 105 12.47 -13.30 -0.78
N TYR A 106 11.47 -12.48 -0.50
CA TYR A 106 11.40 -11.12 -0.97
C TYR A 106 10.99 -10.16 0.14
N ASP A 107 11.83 -9.16 0.40
CA ASP A 107 11.49 -8.13 1.37
C ASP A 107 10.39 -7.22 0.81
N LEU A 108 9.17 -7.34 1.32
CA LEU A 108 8.07 -6.45 0.93
C LEU A 108 8.30 -5.01 1.41
N ALA A 109 8.72 -4.84 2.66
CA ALA A 109 9.03 -3.57 3.27
C ALA A 109 10.14 -3.72 4.30
N ALA A 110 10.99 -2.70 4.43
CA ALA A 110 12.04 -2.66 5.45
C ALA A 110 12.10 -1.28 6.11
N VAL A 111 12.28 -1.25 7.42
CA VAL A 111 12.57 -0.01 8.15
C VAL A 111 14.08 0.24 8.10
N PRO A 112 14.55 1.37 7.55
CA PRO A 112 15.98 1.65 7.49
C PRO A 112 16.63 1.64 8.88
N ALA A 113 17.89 1.21 8.97
CA ALA A 113 18.65 1.21 10.21
C ALA A 113 18.62 2.61 10.88
N GLY A 114 18.47 2.63 12.20
CA GLY A 114 18.33 3.87 12.98
C GLY A 114 16.97 4.55 12.88
N ARG A 115 15.97 3.92 12.25
CA ARG A 115 14.57 4.37 12.27
C ARG A 115 13.67 3.35 12.95
N ALA A 116 12.54 3.83 13.43
CA ALA A 116 11.42 3.01 13.86
C ALA A 116 10.21 3.34 12.98
N GLY A 117 9.36 2.35 12.76
CA GLY A 117 8.18 2.50 11.93
C GLY A 117 7.25 1.30 12.06
N THR A 118 6.11 1.37 11.39
CA THR A 118 5.16 0.27 11.29
C THR A 118 4.70 0.16 9.84
N ILE A 119 4.28 -1.05 9.45
CA ILE A 119 3.66 -1.27 8.15
C ILE A 119 2.20 -0.84 8.28
N PHE A 120 1.82 0.21 7.55
CA PHE A 120 0.46 0.74 7.56
C PHE A 120 -0.47 -0.02 6.59
N MET A 121 0.05 -0.37 5.42
CA MET A 121 -0.70 -1.04 4.36
C MET A 121 0.28 -1.73 3.41
N THR A 122 -0.09 -2.90 2.91
CA THR A 122 0.56 -3.58 1.79
C THR A 122 -0.41 -3.65 0.62
N SER A 123 0.13 -3.59 -0.58
CA SER A 123 -0.61 -3.84 -1.81
C SER A 123 0.30 -4.65 -2.72
N LEU A 124 -0.26 -5.69 -3.33
CA LEU A 124 0.49 -6.66 -4.11
C LEU A 124 -0.23 -6.94 -5.43
N THR A 125 0.56 -7.05 -6.49
CA THR A 125 0.15 -7.58 -7.79
C THR A 125 1.08 -8.73 -8.11
N VAL A 126 0.52 -9.86 -8.51
CA VAL A 126 1.31 -11.02 -8.87
C VAL A 126 0.88 -11.51 -10.23
N ASN A 127 1.87 -11.82 -11.06
CA ASN A 127 1.68 -12.61 -12.27
C ASN A 127 2.45 -13.91 -12.05
N GLY A 128 1.78 -15.04 -12.21
CA GLY A 128 2.31 -16.35 -11.89
C GLY A 128 2.10 -17.36 -13.00
N THR A 129 2.50 -18.60 -12.72
CA THR A 129 2.23 -19.75 -13.58
C THR A 129 0.74 -20.09 -13.62
N SER A 130 0.35 -21.00 -14.52
CA SER A 130 -1.05 -21.46 -14.64
C SER A 130 -1.55 -22.30 -13.46
N ASN A 131 -0.66 -22.68 -12.53
CA ASN A 131 -1.02 -23.32 -11.27
C ASN A 131 -0.93 -22.31 -10.11
N TYR A 132 -1.73 -22.51 -9.07
CA TYR A 132 -1.84 -21.53 -7.97
C TYR A 132 -0.69 -21.56 -6.96
N ASN A 133 0.32 -22.42 -7.16
CA ASN A 133 1.42 -22.62 -6.22
C ASN A 133 2.23 -21.34 -5.92
N TYR A 134 2.22 -20.34 -6.82
CA TYR A 134 2.88 -19.06 -6.57
C TYR A 134 2.21 -18.22 -5.47
N MET A 135 0.98 -18.56 -5.08
CA MET A 135 0.24 -17.93 -3.98
C MET A 135 0.49 -18.61 -2.62
N GLU A 136 1.19 -19.74 -2.56
CA GLU A 136 1.49 -20.46 -1.30
C GLU A 136 2.62 -19.81 -0.48
N GLY A 137 3.07 -18.62 -0.87
CA GLY A 137 4.15 -17.91 -0.19
C GLY A 137 3.73 -17.43 1.20
N CYS A 138 4.44 -17.88 2.24
CA CYS A 138 4.23 -17.42 3.60
C CYS A 138 4.77 -16.00 3.82
N PHE A 139 4.15 -15.26 4.75
CA PHE A 139 4.60 -13.93 5.14
C PHE A 139 5.31 -14.01 6.49
N HIS A 140 6.51 -13.43 6.54
CA HIS A 140 7.35 -13.45 7.73
C HIS A 140 7.68 -12.02 8.17
N PHE A 141 7.77 -11.82 9.49
CA PHE A 141 8.13 -10.54 10.09
C PHE A 141 9.34 -10.70 11.01
N TYR A 142 10.36 -9.86 10.77
CA TYR A 142 11.61 -9.86 11.50
C TYR A 142 11.71 -8.57 12.32
N SER A 143 11.73 -8.71 13.64
CA SER A 143 11.94 -7.60 14.57
C SER A 143 12.66 -8.09 15.83
N PRO A 144 14.00 -7.92 15.92
CA PRO A 144 14.88 -7.16 15.04
C PRO A 144 15.12 -7.82 13.66
N ALA A 145 15.71 -7.08 12.71
CA ALA A 145 15.90 -7.54 11.34
C ALA A 145 16.81 -8.77 11.19
N ASP A 146 17.65 -9.04 12.19
CA ASP A 146 18.57 -10.19 12.28
C ASP A 146 17.99 -11.36 13.08
N GLN A 147 16.70 -11.33 13.41
CA GLN A 147 16.01 -12.45 14.04
C GLN A 147 16.20 -13.74 13.22
N ALA A 148 16.53 -14.84 13.90
CA ALA A 148 16.76 -16.12 13.23
C ALA A 148 15.49 -16.62 12.50
N TRP A 149 15.69 -17.35 11.40
CA TRP A 149 14.62 -18.01 10.66
C TRP A 149 13.73 -18.87 11.59
N PRO A 150 12.39 -18.82 11.47
CA PRO A 150 11.59 -18.14 10.44
C PRO A 150 11.14 -16.70 10.77
N GLY A 151 11.72 -16.06 11.80
CA GLY A 151 11.14 -14.84 12.33
C GLY A 151 9.76 -15.10 12.96
N THR A 152 8.86 -14.13 12.89
CA THR A 152 7.45 -14.30 13.23
C THR A 152 6.67 -14.66 11.96
N LEU A 153 6.03 -15.82 11.93
CA LEU A 153 5.13 -16.20 10.84
C LEU A 153 3.82 -15.39 10.95
N LEU A 154 3.54 -14.57 9.95
CA LEU A 154 2.31 -13.77 9.87
C LEU A 154 1.20 -14.47 9.09
N SER A 155 1.56 -15.32 8.14
CA SER A 155 0.60 -16.00 7.27
C SER A 155 1.15 -17.29 6.68
N THR A 156 0.27 -18.26 6.43
CA THR A 156 0.56 -19.55 5.80
C THR A 156 0.50 -19.52 4.28
N GLY A 157 -0.25 -18.59 3.69
CA GLY A 157 -0.34 -18.35 2.26
C GLY A 157 -0.44 -16.86 1.93
N MET A 158 -0.47 -16.52 0.65
CA MET A 158 -0.59 -15.14 0.20
C MET A 158 -2.00 -14.61 0.47
N GLU A 159 -3.03 -15.38 0.15
CA GLU A 159 -4.43 -15.03 0.38
C GLU A 159 -4.77 -14.94 1.87
N ASP A 160 -4.21 -15.84 2.67
CA ASP A 160 -4.39 -15.87 4.12
C ASP A 160 -3.93 -14.55 4.76
N TYR A 161 -2.85 -13.95 4.25
CA TYR A 161 -2.31 -12.67 4.75
C TYR A 161 -3.28 -11.51 4.51
N TYR A 162 -4.12 -11.62 3.47
CA TYR A 162 -5.14 -10.65 3.11
C TYR A 162 -6.53 -11.04 3.59
N ASP A 163 -6.62 -11.88 4.63
CA ASP A 163 -7.89 -12.36 5.22
C ASP A 163 -8.83 -13.01 4.18
N SER A 164 -8.24 -13.68 3.18
CA SER A 164 -8.95 -14.38 2.11
C SER A 164 -8.71 -15.90 2.21
N ALA A 165 -9.18 -16.66 1.22
CA ALA A 165 -8.99 -18.11 1.12
C ALA A 165 -9.01 -18.58 -0.34
N PHE A 166 -8.54 -19.81 -0.58
CA PHE A 166 -8.62 -20.51 -1.86
C PHE A 166 -8.08 -19.70 -3.05
N TYR A 167 -6.87 -19.14 -2.91
CA TYR A 167 -6.21 -18.40 -4.00
C TYR A 167 -7.03 -17.21 -4.54
N PHE A 168 -7.89 -16.62 -3.68
CA PHE A 168 -8.85 -15.56 -4.03
C PHE A 168 -9.96 -16.00 -5.03
N ASN A 169 -10.15 -17.30 -5.28
CA ASN A 169 -11.08 -17.83 -6.29
C ASN A 169 -12.15 -18.79 -5.73
N GLY A 170 -12.29 -18.87 -4.40
CA GLY A 170 -13.24 -19.78 -3.75
C GLY A 170 -14.64 -19.22 -3.49
N GLY A 171 -14.94 -17.99 -3.93
CA GLY A 171 -16.16 -17.24 -3.61
C GLY A 171 -16.98 -16.83 -4.83
#